data_AF-A0A7X8ZMU3-F1
#
_entry.id   AF-A0A7X8ZMU3-F1
#
_cell.length_a   1.000
_cell.length_b   1.000
_cell.length_c   1.000
_cell.angle_alpha   90.00
_cell.angle_beta   90.00
_cell.angle_gamma   90.00
#
_symmetry.space_group_name_H-M   'P 1'
#
loop_
_entity.id
_entity.type
_entity.pdbx_description
1 polymer ?
#
loop_
_entity_poly.entity_id
_entity_poly.type
_entity_poly.pdbx_seq_one_letter_code
_entity_poly.pdbx_strand_id
1 'polypeptide(L)'
;PFVVALGPGFTAQIDCNVVVETKRGHEMGRLLYTGSAILNTGIPGIIAGFGKERVMHSPSAGVFKGIKQIGDIVKNGEIIAYVDEEPVYSTLDGRIRGLLMDGLSVPKGFKIADVDPRGEEAQYLSISDKARSLGGAVVIAVDNHFSTLVMR
;
A
#
# COMPACT_ATOMS: atom_id res chain seq x y z
N PRO A 1 25.27 -5.30 -7.99
CA PRO A 1 24.05 -5.58 -7.17
C PRO A 1 22.89 -5.88 -8.11
N PHE A 2 21.99 -6.80 -7.77
CA PHE A 2 20.75 -7.03 -8.52
C PHE A 2 19.62 -6.23 -7.86
N VAL A 3 19.00 -5.33 -8.62
CA VAL A 3 18.02 -4.36 -8.12
C VAL A 3 16.68 -4.63 -8.79
N VAL A 4 15.66 -4.92 -7.97
CA VAL A 4 14.27 -5.09 -8.39
C VAL A 4 13.49 -3.87 -7.91
N ALA A 5 12.97 -3.07 -8.86
CA ALA A 5 12.11 -1.95 -8.57
C ALA A 5 10.63 -2.38 -8.61
N LEU A 6 9.79 -1.76 -7.78
CA LEU A 6 8.35 -2.01 -7.78
C LEU A 6 7.60 -0.74 -8.17
N GLY A 7 6.86 -0.81 -9.28
CA GLY A 7 5.96 0.25 -9.71
C GLY A 7 6.66 1.40 -10.45
N PRO A 8 5.95 2.52 -10.65
CA PRO A 8 6.39 3.63 -11.47
C PRO A 8 7.54 4.43 -10.84
N GLY A 9 8.24 5.22 -11.66
CA GLY A 9 9.38 6.05 -11.23
C GLY A 9 10.74 5.40 -11.43
N PHE A 10 10.77 4.18 -11.96
CA PHE A 10 11.98 3.43 -12.28
C PHE A 10 11.90 2.86 -13.70
N THR A 11 13.04 2.76 -14.36
CA THR A 11 13.19 2.19 -15.70
C THR A 11 14.20 1.05 -15.68
N ALA A 12 13.81 -0.13 -16.12
CA ALA A 12 14.70 -1.27 -16.25
C ALA A 12 15.80 -0.99 -17.29
N GLN A 13 17.02 -1.43 -16.99
CA GLN A 13 18.28 -1.12 -17.71
C GLN A 13 18.80 0.31 -17.53
N ILE A 14 18.15 1.15 -16.72
CA ILE A 14 18.63 2.49 -16.35
C ILE A 14 18.80 2.58 -14.83
N ASP A 15 17.70 2.46 -14.09
CA ASP A 15 17.67 2.61 -12.63
C ASP A 15 17.78 1.26 -11.90
N CYS A 16 17.38 0.18 -12.55
CA CYS A 16 17.28 -1.16 -11.96
C CYS A 16 17.40 -2.27 -13.02
N ASN A 17 17.52 -3.52 -12.57
CA ASN A 17 17.61 -4.68 -13.47
C ASN A 17 16.23 -5.14 -13.94
N VAL A 18 15.22 -5.05 -13.06
CA VAL A 18 13.83 -5.48 -13.34
C VAL A 18 12.87 -4.52 -12.65
N VAL A 19 11.81 -4.13 -13.35
CA VAL A 19 10.66 -3.44 -12.77
C VAL A 19 9.49 -4.41 -12.64
N VAL A 20 8.83 -4.46 -11.48
CA VAL A 20 7.59 -5.20 -11.27
C VAL A 20 6.39 -4.26 -11.48
N GLU A 21 5.46 -4.62 -12.35
CA GLU A 21 4.20 -3.88 -12.53
C GLU A 21 3.32 -3.98 -11.27
N THR A 22 2.84 -2.83 -10.75
CA THR A 22 2.08 -2.75 -9.49
C THR A 22 0.64 -2.24 -9.66
N LYS A 23 0.25 -1.80 -10.85
CA LYS A 23 -1.11 -1.39 -11.16
C LYS A 23 -2.02 -2.62 -11.15
N ARG A 24 -3.12 -2.54 -10.40
CA ARG A 24 -4.15 -3.58 -10.39
C ARG A 24 -4.71 -3.78 -11.82
N GLY A 25 -4.85 -5.03 -12.21
CA GLY A 25 -5.28 -5.45 -13.54
C GLY A 25 -4.55 -6.72 -13.99
N HIS A 26 -4.69 -7.09 -15.25
CA HIS A 26 -4.11 -8.31 -15.83
C HIS A 26 -2.58 -8.33 -15.79
N GLU A 27 -1.94 -7.16 -15.78
CA GLU A 27 -0.47 -7.04 -15.82
C GLU A 27 0.19 -7.00 -14.44
N MET A 28 -0.58 -7.02 -13.34
CA MET A 28 -0.01 -6.89 -11.98
C MET A 28 0.95 -8.05 -11.68
N GLY A 29 2.16 -7.72 -11.23
CA GLY A 29 3.22 -8.69 -10.95
C GLY A 29 4.07 -9.06 -12.17
N ARG A 30 3.79 -8.51 -13.37
CA ARG A 30 4.63 -8.74 -14.54
C ARG A 30 6.04 -8.19 -14.32
N LEU A 31 7.04 -8.98 -14.71
CA LEU A 31 8.45 -8.60 -14.71
C LEU A 31 8.79 -7.90 -16.03
N LEU A 32 9.26 -6.66 -15.92
CA LEU A 32 9.70 -5.84 -17.04
C LEU A 32 11.23 -5.75 -16.98
N TYR A 33 11.90 -6.40 -17.94
CA TYR A 33 13.36 -6.34 -18.07
C TYR A 33 13.82 -5.12 -18.90
N THR A 34 12.88 -4.43 -19.55
CA THR A 34 13.07 -3.18 -20.30
C THR A 34 11.87 -2.27 -20.08
N GLY A 35 12.09 -0.96 -19.99
CA GLY A 35 11.01 0.04 -19.82
C GLY A 35 10.57 0.21 -18.36
N SER A 36 9.38 0.81 -18.18
CA SER A 36 8.88 1.26 -16.86
C SER A 36 7.45 0.74 -16.62
N ALA A 37 7.07 0.64 -15.35
CA ALA A 37 5.68 0.32 -14.97
C ALA A 37 4.71 1.46 -15.30
N ILE A 38 3.42 1.13 -15.35
CA ILE A 38 2.34 2.10 -15.57
C ILE A 38 2.32 3.12 -14.43
N LEU A 39 2.13 4.40 -14.79
CA LEU A 39 2.07 5.52 -13.85
C LEU A 39 0.99 5.31 -12.78
N ASN A 40 1.29 5.83 -11.58
CA ASN A 40 0.38 5.75 -10.45
C ASN A 40 -0.90 6.55 -10.77
N THR A 41 -2.05 5.90 -10.67
CA THR A 41 -3.35 6.53 -10.92
C THR A 41 -3.83 7.39 -9.74
N GLY A 42 -3.26 7.20 -8.54
CA GLY A 42 -3.73 7.84 -7.31
C GLY A 42 -5.12 7.36 -6.85
N ILE A 43 -5.66 6.31 -7.48
CA ILE A 43 -6.99 5.76 -7.17
C ILE A 43 -6.79 4.42 -6.45
N PRO A 44 -7.20 4.29 -5.17
CA PRO A 44 -7.21 3.02 -4.47
C PRO A 44 -8.16 2.01 -5.14
N GLY A 45 -7.88 0.71 -4.96
CA GLY A 45 -8.82 -0.33 -5.37
C GLY A 45 -10.14 -0.23 -4.63
N ILE A 46 -11.23 -0.55 -5.31
CA ILE A 46 -12.59 -0.55 -4.75
C ILE A 46 -12.79 -1.76 -3.84
N ILE A 47 -13.34 -1.54 -2.65
CA ILE A 47 -13.76 -2.57 -1.71
C ILE A 47 -15.20 -2.26 -1.28
N ALA A 48 -16.11 -3.20 -1.51
CA ALA A 48 -17.55 -3.03 -1.24
C ALA A 48 -18.14 -1.70 -1.77
N GLY A 49 -17.68 -1.24 -2.94
CA GLY A 49 -18.15 0.02 -3.54
C GLY A 49 -17.37 1.28 -3.15
N PHE A 50 -16.46 1.21 -2.16
CA PHE A 50 -15.70 2.36 -1.67
C PHE A 50 -14.25 2.35 -2.16
N GLY A 51 -13.74 3.51 -2.55
CA GLY A 51 -12.42 3.69 -3.16
C GLY A 51 -11.52 4.60 -2.36
N LYS A 52 -11.63 5.91 -2.57
CA LYS A 52 -10.80 6.92 -1.89
C LYS A 52 -11.26 7.18 -0.46
N GLU A 53 -12.57 7.05 -0.23
CA GLU A 53 -13.22 7.28 1.04
C GLU A 53 -12.60 6.41 2.13
N ARG A 54 -12.23 5.18 1.78
CA ARG A 54 -11.63 4.21 2.71
C ARG A 54 -10.25 4.60 3.25
N VAL A 55 -9.63 5.65 2.72
CA VAL A 55 -8.27 6.08 3.04
C VAL A 55 -8.27 7.44 3.73
N MET A 56 -7.74 7.49 4.95
CA MET A 56 -7.62 8.72 5.72
C MET A 56 -6.24 9.32 5.50
N HIS A 57 -6.21 10.63 5.37
CA HIS A 57 -5.00 11.40 5.13
C HIS A 57 -4.77 12.40 6.26
N SER A 58 -3.51 12.70 6.51
CA SER A 58 -3.07 13.62 7.56
C SER A 58 -3.68 15.01 7.33
N PRO A 59 -4.41 15.58 8.30
CA PRO A 59 -5.05 16.89 8.14
C PRO A 59 -4.02 18.04 8.13
N SER A 60 -2.87 17.82 8.79
CA SER A 60 -1.74 18.73 8.91
C SER A 60 -0.41 17.97 8.82
N ALA A 61 0.72 18.68 8.87
CA ALA A 61 2.01 18.07 9.11
C ALA A 61 2.25 17.99 10.62
N GLY A 62 2.77 16.87 11.12
CA GLY A 62 2.96 16.64 12.55
C GLY A 62 3.36 15.21 12.87
N VAL A 63 3.28 14.83 14.14
CA VAL A 63 3.55 13.48 14.62
C VAL A 63 2.26 12.68 14.72
N PHE A 64 2.21 11.53 14.05
CA PHE A 64 1.05 10.64 14.09
C PHE A 64 0.97 9.88 15.43
N LYS A 65 -0.25 9.78 15.98
CA LYS A 65 -0.58 8.97 17.14
C LYS A 65 -1.96 8.32 17.00
N GLY A 66 -2.00 6.99 16.93
CA GLY A 66 -3.24 6.22 16.94
C GLY A 66 -3.91 6.26 18.32
N ILE A 67 -5.25 6.31 18.32
CA ILE A 67 -6.07 6.01 19.52
C ILE A 67 -6.93 4.75 19.33
N LYS A 68 -6.96 4.24 18.10
CA LYS A 68 -7.45 2.93 17.70
C LYS A 68 -6.28 2.11 17.15
N GLN A 69 -6.51 0.83 16.94
CA GLN A 69 -5.53 -0.09 16.37
C GLN A 69 -6.07 -0.82 15.15
N ILE A 70 -5.17 -1.41 14.37
CA ILE A 70 -5.55 -2.33 13.27
C ILE A 70 -6.41 -3.44 13.86
N GLY A 71 -7.56 -3.68 13.24
CA GLY A 71 -8.55 -4.64 13.69
C GLY A 71 -9.74 -4.01 14.42
N ASP A 72 -9.68 -2.77 14.90
CA ASP A 72 -10.83 -2.16 15.57
C ASP A 72 -11.98 -1.87 14.60
N ILE A 73 -13.22 -2.03 15.07
CA ILE A 73 -14.42 -1.55 14.39
C ILE A 73 -14.63 -0.07 14.73
N VAL A 74 -14.94 0.73 13.71
CA VAL A 74 -15.16 2.18 13.83
C VAL A 74 -16.41 2.62 13.09
N LYS A 75 -16.97 3.75 13.53
CA LYS A 75 -18.08 4.44 12.89
C LYS A 75 -17.62 5.67 12.12
N ASN A 76 -18.38 6.04 11.08
CA ASN A 76 -18.18 7.32 10.40
C ASN A 76 -18.25 8.47 11.40
N GLY A 77 -17.27 9.38 11.35
CA GLY A 77 -17.12 10.50 12.27
C GLY A 77 -16.45 10.14 13.59
N GLU A 78 -16.07 8.89 13.83
CA GLU A 78 -15.31 8.49 15.02
C GLU A 78 -13.84 8.90 14.88
N ILE A 79 -13.24 9.41 15.96
CA ILE A 79 -11.80 9.73 15.99
C ILE A 79 -11.02 8.42 16.08
N ILE A 80 -10.04 8.25 15.19
CA ILE A 80 -9.21 7.04 15.12
C ILE A 80 -7.74 7.30 15.47
N ALA A 81 -7.29 8.55 15.30
CA ALA A 81 -5.93 8.98 15.56
C ALA A 81 -5.87 10.51 15.72
N TYR A 82 -4.69 11.01 16.04
CA TYR A 82 -4.31 12.41 15.99
C TYR A 82 -3.05 12.59 15.17
N VAL A 83 -2.89 13.78 14.59
CA VAL A 83 -1.62 14.29 14.09
C VAL A 83 -1.32 15.54 14.90
N ASP A 84 -0.32 15.45 15.77
CA ASP A 84 -0.17 16.33 16.93
C ASP A 84 -1.49 16.42 17.73
N GLU A 85 -2.15 17.59 17.74
CA GLU A 85 -3.43 17.81 18.43
C GLU A 85 -4.64 17.74 17.47
N GLU A 86 -4.42 17.59 16.17
CA GLU A 86 -5.49 17.61 15.18
C GLU A 86 -6.13 16.22 14.99
N PRO A 87 -7.45 16.06 15.20
CA PRO A 87 -8.10 14.77 15.15
C PRO A 87 -8.22 14.23 13.72
N VAL A 88 -8.04 12.92 13.59
CA VAL A 88 -8.26 12.15 12.36
C VAL A 88 -9.53 11.34 12.53
N TYR A 89 -10.53 11.62 11.70
CA TYR A 89 -11.82 10.95 11.71
C TYR A 89 -11.88 9.79 10.72
N SER A 90 -12.59 8.73 11.09
CA SER A 90 -13.05 7.75 10.11
C SER A 90 -14.10 8.40 9.20
N THR A 91 -13.98 8.18 7.90
CA THR A 91 -14.90 8.69 6.87
C THR A 91 -16.03 7.71 6.55
N LEU A 92 -15.97 6.49 7.10
CA LEU A 92 -16.95 5.43 6.88
C LEU A 92 -16.99 4.44 8.04
N ASP A 93 -18.08 3.68 8.12
CA ASP A 93 -18.21 2.54 9.03
C ASP A 93 -17.35 1.37 8.53
N GLY A 94 -16.64 0.69 9.41
CA GLY A 94 -15.87 -0.49 9.01
C GLY A 94 -14.83 -0.94 10.01
N ARG A 95 -13.86 -1.72 9.54
CA ARG A 95 -12.73 -2.22 10.34
C ARG A 95 -11.43 -1.57 9.91
N ILE A 96 -10.63 -1.06 10.84
CA ILE A 96 -9.30 -0.52 10.52
C ILE A 96 -8.42 -1.67 10.00
N ARG A 97 -7.95 -1.55 8.75
CA ARG A 97 -7.08 -2.54 8.07
C ARG A 97 -5.65 -2.05 7.89
N GLY A 98 -5.45 -0.74 7.91
CA GLY A 98 -4.14 -0.11 7.88
C GLY A 98 -4.13 1.11 8.79
N LEU A 99 -3.06 1.24 9.56
CA LEU A 99 -2.83 2.37 10.43
C LEU A 99 -1.33 2.61 10.49
N LEU A 100 -0.94 3.88 10.50
CA LEU A 100 0.47 4.24 10.64
C LEU A 100 0.97 3.88 12.05
N MET A 101 2.27 3.68 12.19
CA MET A 101 2.91 3.48 13.49
C MET A 101 3.03 4.82 14.23
N ASP A 102 2.80 4.79 15.54
CA ASP A 102 2.94 5.96 16.40
C ASP A 102 4.34 6.58 16.35
N GLY A 103 4.40 7.90 16.48
CA GLY A 103 5.65 8.65 16.54
C GLY A 103 6.24 9.02 15.17
N LEU A 104 5.61 8.60 14.07
CA LEU A 104 6.06 8.95 12.73
C LEU A 104 5.68 10.39 12.36
N SER A 105 6.66 11.17 11.91
CA SER A 105 6.41 12.49 11.32
C SER A 105 5.82 12.33 9.92
N VAL A 106 4.71 13.01 9.67
CA VAL A 106 4.00 12.98 8.39
C VAL A 106 3.75 14.38 7.86
N PRO A 107 3.79 14.59 6.53
CA PRO A 107 3.31 15.83 5.92
C PRO A 107 1.79 15.87 5.83
N LYS A 108 1.23 17.07 5.63
CA LYS A 108 -0.19 17.24 5.31
C LYS A 108 -0.57 16.43 4.06
N GLY A 109 -1.72 15.78 4.11
CA GLY A 109 -2.24 14.94 3.03
C GLY A 109 -1.56 13.58 2.91
N PHE A 110 -0.67 13.19 3.83
CA PHE A 110 -0.06 11.86 3.81
C PHE A 110 -1.06 10.78 4.18
N LYS A 111 -1.01 9.60 3.53
CA LYS A 111 -1.89 8.48 3.88
C LYS A 111 -1.50 7.93 5.26
N ILE A 112 -2.46 7.87 6.18
CA ILE A 112 -2.22 7.47 7.58
C ILE A 112 -3.13 6.33 8.07
N ALA A 113 -4.30 6.13 7.46
CA ALA A 113 -5.18 5.02 7.80
C ALA A 113 -5.96 4.47 6.60
N ASP A 114 -6.50 3.27 6.76
CA ASP A 114 -7.30 2.52 5.78
C ASP A 114 -8.39 1.75 6.52
N VAL A 115 -9.66 2.07 6.28
CA VAL A 115 -10.83 1.39 6.88
C VAL A 115 -11.51 0.53 5.84
N ASP A 116 -11.73 -0.73 6.15
CA ASP A 116 -12.42 -1.69 5.29
C ASP A 116 -13.93 -1.64 5.57
N PRO A 117 -14.76 -1.23 4.59
CA PRO A 117 -16.21 -1.07 4.76
C PRO A 117 -16.95 -2.38 5.03
N ARG A 118 -16.30 -3.54 4.86
CA ARG A 118 -16.89 -4.85 5.16
C ARG A 118 -17.00 -5.15 6.67
N GLY A 119 -16.40 -4.31 7.52
CA GLY A 119 -16.54 -4.41 8.97
C GLY A 119 -16.04 -5.76 9.52
N GLU A 120 -16.95 -6.55 10.09
CA GLU A 120 -16.63 -7.86 10.67
C GLU A 120 -16.04 -8.85 9.66
N GLU A 121 -16.42 -8.77 8.38
CA GLU A 121 -15.91 -9.65 7.32
C GLU A 121 -14.55 -9.20 6.75
N ALA A 122 -14.01 -8.07 7.24
CA ALA A 122 -12.75 -7.55 6.74
C ALA A 122 -11.56 -8.43 7.16
N GLN A 123 -10.83 -8.93 6.18
CA GLN A 123 -9.60 -9.67 6.43
C GLN A 123 -8.43 -8.70 6.70
N TYR A 124 -8.16 -8.45 7.97
CA TYR A 124 -7.09 -7.54 8.43
C TYR A 124 -5.81 -8.26 8.86
N LEU A 125 -5.89 -9.55 9.19
CA LEU A 125 -4.74 -10.39 9.54
C LEU A 125 -4.11 -11.11 8.33
N SER A 126 -4.72 -11.00 7.14
CA SER A 126 -4.23 -11.65 5.93
C SER A 126 -3.50 -10.68 5.00
N ILE A 127 -2.49 -11.20 4.31
CA ILE A 127 -1.79 -10.47 3.26
C ILE A 127 -2.75 -10.27 2.08
N SER A 128 -2.91 -9.02 1.63
CA SER A 128 -3.76 -8.71 0.48
C SER A 128 -3.31 -9.46 -0.78
N ASP A 129 -4.27 -9.73 -1.66
CA ASP A 129 -4.06 -10.24 -3.02
C ASP A 129 -2.89 -9.54 -3.76
N LYS A 130 -2.89 -8.20 -3.75
CA LYS A 130 -1.86 -7.37 -4.37
C LYS A 130 -0.50 -7.60 -3.73
N ALA A 131 -0.41 -7.50 -2.40
CA ALA A 131 0.87 -7.69 -1.71
C ALA A 131 1.44 -9.10 -1.94
N ARG A 132 0.59 -10.13 -1.95
CA ARG A 132 1.00 -11.52 -2.22
C ARG A 132 1.50 -11.69 -3.66
N SER A 133 0.77 -11.14 -4.65
CA SER A 133 1.17 -11.17 -6.06
C SER A 133 2.50 -10.46 -6.30
N LEU A 134 2.68 -9.25 -5.73
CA LEU A 134 3.92 -8.48 -5.88
C LEU A 134 5.11 -9.13 -5.17
N GLY A 135 4.90 -9.67 -3.96
CA GLY A 135 5.93 -10.43 -3.26
C GLY A 135 6.37 -11.67 -4.05
N GLY A 136 5.41 -12.41 -4.62
CA GLY A 136 5.71 -13.55 -5.49
C GLY A 136 6.51 -13.17 -6.73
N ALA A 137 6.16 -12.05 -7.38
CA ALA A 137 6.92 -11.54 -8.54
C ALA A 137 8.37 -11.21 -8.17
N VAL A 138 8.61 -10.60 -7.00
CA VAL A 138 9.96 -10.30 -6.52
C VAL A 138 10.76 -11.60 -6.29
N VAL A 139 10.14 -12.61 -5.65
CA VAL A 139 10.79 -13.93 -5.46
C VAL A 139 11.20 -14.53 -6.80
N ILE A 140 10.30 -14.53 -7.78
CA ILE A 140 10.59 -15.05 -9.14
C ILE A 140 11.72 -14.28 -9.80
N ALA A 141 11.74 -12.94 -9.71
CA ALA A 141 12.80 -12.12 -10.29
C ALA A 141 14.18 -12.46 -9.70
N VAL A 142 14.25 -12.65 -8.39
CA VAL A 142 15.47 -13.02 -7.68
C VAL A 142 15.91 -14.45 -8.03
N ASP A 143 14.97 -15.39 -8.08
CA ASP A 143 15.25 -16.79 -8.44
C ASP A 143 15.79 -16.93 -9.88
N ASN A 144 15.18 -16.20 -10.83
CA ASN A 144 15.67 -16.13 -12.21
C ASN A 144 17.10 -15.60 -12.30
N HIS A 145 17.43 -14.60 -11.47
CA HIS A 145 18.77 -14.03 -11.44
C HIS A 145 19.81 -15.05 -10.96
N PHE A 146 19.53 -15.76 -9.87
CA PHE A 146 20.43 -16.79 -9.35
C PHE A 146 20.56 -17.98 -10.29
N SER A 147 19.46 -18.45 -10.87
CA SER A 147 19.48 -19.57 -11.82
C SER A 147 20.35 -19.27 -13.06
N THR A 148 20.31 -18.04 -13.56
CA THR A 148 21.15 -17.59 -14.69
C THR A 148 22.64 -17.54 -14.34
N LEU A 149 22.98 -17.27 -13.07
CA LEU A 149 24.36 -17.24 -12.60
C LEU A 149 24.95 -18.65 -12.45
N VAL A 150 24.15 -19.62 -12.00
CA VAL A 150 24.61 -21.02 -11.80
C VAL A 150 24.79 -21.77 -13.12
N MET A 151 24.08 -21.37 -14.18
CA MET A 151 24.22 -21.96 -15.52
C MET A 151 25.37 -21.35 -16.36
N ARG A 152 26.11 -20.38 -15.81
CA ARG A 152 27.30 -19.78 -16.44
C ARG A 152 28.56 -20.27 -15.75
#